data_AF-A0A3D1IQU7-F1
#
_entry.id   AF-A0A3D1IQU7-F1
#
_cell.length_a   1.000
_cell.length_b   1.000
_cell.length_c   1.000
_cell.angle_alpha   90.00
_cell.angle_beta   90.00
_cell.angle_gamma   90.00
#
_symmetry.space_group_name_H-M   'P 1'
#
loop_
_entity.id
_entity.type
_entity.pdbx_description
1 polymer ?
#
loop_
_entity_poly.entity_id
_entity_poly.type
_entity_poly.pdbx_seq_one_letter_code
_entity_poly.pdbx_strand_id
1 'polypeptide(L)'
;MTAGDVLELRHATAGLRTYVAAAGGFEAPVYFGSTAVVRREGLGNPLHAGQELVCGVPTDTDWALPMDQIPRCEATVTLRVVEGYQAAEFSAESRGLFYGSAYQVSPRSDRMGYRLEGNAVEAPPGERLSEGIAYGAVQVPPDGQPIVLLNDRQTIGGYPKLGTVLSLDCWKLAQCVPGAKVCFEVISLEAAQAAVEESAAAREATALKRSA
;
A
#
# COMPACT_ATOMS: atom_id res chain seq x y z
N MET A 1 -9.55 27.72 3.36
CA MET A 1 -11.00 27.51 3.17
C MET A 1 -11.74 28.36 4.19
N THR A 2 -12.81 29.02 3.78
CA THR A 2 -13.72 29.78 4.64
C THR A 2 -15.04 29.03 4.83
N ALA A 3 -15.83 29.44 5.84
CA ALA A 3 -17.14 28.86 6.06
C ALA A 3 -18.04 29.07 4.83
N GLY A 4 -18.67 27.99 4.36
CA GLY A 4 -19.49 27.99 3.14
C GLY A 4 -18.74 27.56 1.86
N ASP A 5 -17.42 27.40 1.90
CA ASP A 5 -16.67 26.87 0.77
C ASP A 5 -17.05 25.41 0.48
N VAL A 6 -17.06 25.05 -0.81
CA VAL A 6 -17.31 23.68 -1.27
C VAL A 6 -16.04 23.14 -1.93
N LEU A 7 -15.53 22.03 -1.40
CA LEU A 7 -14.43 21.28 -2.01
C LEU A 7 -15.00 20.14 -2.87
N GLU A 8 -14.76 20.18 -4.17
CA GLU A 8 -15.16 19.14 -5.12
C GLU A 8 -13.93 18.40 -5.64
N LEU A 9 -13.83 17.10 -5.36
CA LEU A 9 -12.82 16.22 -5.94
C LEU A 9 -13.35 15.59 -7.22
N ARG A 10 -12.74 15.93 -8.35
CA ARG A 10 -13.07 15.37 -9.67
C ARG A 10 -12.31 14.07 -9.93
N HIS A 11 -12.51 13.51 -11.13
CA HIS A 11 -11.80 12.32 -11.56
C HIS A 11 -10.29 12.52 -11.54
N ALA A 12 -9.57 11.59 -10.92
CA ALA A 12 -8.11 11.60 -10.88
C ALA A 12 -7.54 11.24 -12.26
N THR A 13 -6.58 12.01 -12.75
CA THR A 13 -5.86 11.72 -13.99
C THR A 13 -4.64 10.83 -13.76
N ALA A 14 -4.20 10.70 -12.51
CA ALA A 14 -3.11 9.83 -12.08
C ALA A 14 -3.37 9.36 -10.64
N GLY A 15 -3.03 8.10 -10.37
CA GLY A 15 -3.31 7.47 -9.08
C GLY A 15 -4.76 7.02 -8.92
N LEU A 16 -5.07 6.45 -7.75
CA LEU A 16 -6.38 5.88 -7.42
C LEU A 16 -6.95 6.44 -6.10
N ARG A 17 -6.08 6.78 -5.15
CA ARG A 17 -6.49 7.18 -3.78
C ARG A 17 -6.08 8.62 -3.51
N THR A 18 -7.04 9.41 -3.06
CA THR A 18 -6.82 10.78 -2.57
C THR A 18 -7.10 10.83 -1.09
N TYR A 19 -6.34 11.66 -0.37
CA TYR A 19 -6.52 11.89 1.06
C TYR A 19 -6.93 13.34 1.27
N VAL A 20 -7.97 13.55 2.07
CA VAL A 20 -8.40 14.87 2.54
C VAL A 20 -8.13 14.92 4.03
N ALA A 21 -7.45 15.97 4.47
CA ALA A 21 -7.16 16.23 5.87
C ALA A 21 -7.67 17.63 6.24
N ALA A 22 -8.19 17.75 7.45
CA ALA A 22 -8.47 19.03 8.08
C ALA A 22 -7.44 19.29 9.18
N ALA A 23 -7.04 20.55 9.35
CA ALA A 23 -6.23 20.93 10.51
C ALA A 23 -7.01 20.64 11.80
N GLY A 24 -6.36 20.03 12.79
CA GLY A 24 -7.03 19.47 13.98
C GLY A 24 -7.61 18.06 13.78
N GLY A 25 -7.63 17.54 12.54
CA GLY A 25 -8.16 16.21 12.20
C GLY A 25 -9.69 16.15 12.21
N PHE A 26 -10.23 14.97 11.90
CA PHE A 26 -11.66 14.68 12.02
C PHE A 26 -11.92 13.87 13.29
N GLU A 27 -12.96 14.24 14.03
CA GLU A 27 -13.43 13.43 15.15
C GLU A 27 -14.10 12.15 14.63
N ALA A 28 -13.71 11.02 15.20
CA ALA A 28 -14.24 9.71 14.86
C ALA A 28 -14.18 8.76 16.06
N PRO A 29 -15.05 7.74 16.12
CA PRO A 29 -14.96 6.70 17.14
C PRO A 29 -13.58 6.01 17.11
N VAL A 30 -13.00 5.85 18.30
CA VAL A 30 -11.70 5.19 18.46
C VAL A 30 -11.91 3.74 18.85
N TYR A 31 -11.36 2.82 18.06
CA TYR A 31 -11.33 1.39 18.34
C TYR A 31 -9.88 0.95 18.49
N PHE A 32 -9.54 0.34 19.64
CA PHE A 32 -8.19 -0.17 19.91
C PHE A 32 -7.07 0.88 19.69
N GLY A 33 -7.34 2.16 19.99
CA GLY A 33 -6.38 3.26 19.80
C GLY A 33 -6.26 3.79 18.37
N SER A 34 -7.16 3.41 17.44
CA SER A 34 -7.18 3.86 16.05
C SER A 34 -8.57 4.33 15.62
N THR A 35 -8.64 5.24 14.65
CA THR A 35 -9.88 5.70 14.00
C THR A 35 -10.06 5.11 12.59
N ALA A 36 -9.18 4.18 12.18
CA ALA A 36 -9.27 3.57 10.87
C ALA A 36 -10.52 2.68 10.72
N VAL A 37 -11.18 2.77 9.57
CA VAL A 37 -12.30 1.90 9.22
C VAL A 37 -11.78 0.57 8.70
N VAL A 38 -12.19 -0.54 9.31
CA VAL A 38 -11.88 -1.91 8.88
C VAL A 38 -13.18 -2.61 8.53
N ARG A 39 -13.54 -2.56 7.24
CA ARG A 39 -14.85 -3.05 6.75
C ARG A 39 -15.10 -4.52 7.04
N ARG A 40 -14.07 -5.36 6.91
CA ARG A 40 -14.15 -6.81 7.13
C ARG A 40 -14.70 -7.15 8.53
N GLU A 41 -14.24 -6.41 9.53
CA GLU A 41 -14.58 -6.66 10.94
C GLU A 41 -15.68 -5.71 11.46
N GLY A 42 -16.26 -4.89 10.59
CA GLY A 42 -17.29 -3.92 10.95
C GLY A 42 -16.81 -2.84 11.92
N LEU A 43 -15.51 -2.52 11.93
CA LEU A 43 -14.95 -1.49 12.81
C LEU A 43 -14.94 -0.13 12.10
N GLY A 44 -15.52 0.87 12.76
CA GLY A 44 -15.74 2.20 12.17
C GLY A 44 -16.80 2.17 11.05
N ASN A 45 -17.14 3.35 10.53
CA ASN A 45 -18.15 3.49 9.48
C ASN A 45 -17.58 4.23 8.26
N PRO A 46 -17.74 3.68 7.05
CA PRO A 46 -17.50 4.46 5.83
C PRO A 46 -18.37 5.71 5.79
N LEU A 47 -17.85 6.77 5.15
CA LEU A 47 -18.61 7.99 4.94
C LEU A 47 -19.82 7.74 4.03
N HIS A 48 -20.89 8.47 4.28
CA HIS A 48 -22.09 8.48 3.45
C HIS A 48 -22.54 9.91 3.13
N ALA A 49 -23.35 10.05 2.08
CA ALA A 49 -23.85 11.35 1.65
C ALA A 49 -24.69 12.00 2.77
N GLY A 50 -24.47 13.29 3.00
CA GLY A 50 -25.14 14.05 4.05
C GLY A 50 -24.54 13.86 5.46
N GLN A 51 -23.49 13.04 5.60
CA GLN A 51 -22.81 12.90 6.89
C GLN A 51 -22.04 14.19 7.23
N GLU A 52 -22.30 14.72 8.41
CA GLU A 52 -21.51 15.80 8.99
C GLU A 52 -20.30 15.23 9.74
N LEU A 53 -19.13 15.85 9.55
CA LEU A 53 -17.90 15.50 10.25
C LEU A 53 -17.45 16.69 11.10
N VAL A 54 -17.19 16.43 12.38
CA VAL A 54 -16.63 17.43 13.28
C VAL A 54 -15.12 17.48 13.06
N CYS A 55 -14.59 18.68 12.83
CA CYS A 55 -13.15 18.90 12.79
C CYS A 55 -12.66 19.26 14.19
N GLY A 56 -11.49 18.74 14.58
CA GLY A 56 -10.83 19.15 15.81
C GLY A 56 -10.39 20.62 15.73
N VAL A 57 -10.01 21.18 16.89
CA VAL A 57 -9.49 22.55 16.96
C VAL A 57 -8.10 22.58 16.29
N PRO A 58 -7.90 23.38 15.22
CA PRO A 58 -6.61 23.46 14.56
C PRO A 58 -5.58 24.15 15.47
N THR A 59 -4.42 23.54 15.64
CA THR A 59 -3.30 24.10 16.43
C THR A 59 -2.31 24.88 15.56
N ASP A 60 -2.13 24.45 14.31
CA ASP A 60 -1.37 25.14 13.26
C ASP A 60 -2.05 24.83 11.91
N THR A 61 -2.11 25.81 11.01
CA THR A 61 -2.81 25.70 9.72
C THR A 61 -1.93 26.06 8.54
N ASP A 62 -0.70 26.49 8.79
CA ASP A 62 0.11 27.16 7.77
C ASP A 62 1.28 26.29 7.33
N TRP A 63 1.03 25.00 7.06
CA TRP A 63 2.07 24.05 6.64
C TRP A 63 1.77 23.47 5.27
N ALA A 64 2.75 23.54 4.38
CA ALA A 64 2.70 22.89 3.08
C ALA A 64 3.96 22.04 2.84
N LEU A 65 3.75 20.86 2.27
CA LEU A 65 4.86 20.05 1.78
C LEU A 65 5.47 20.72 0.55
N PRO A 66 6.82 20.77 0.42
CA PRO A 66 7.46 21.17 -0.82
C PRO A 66 6.96 20.34 -2.02
N MET A 67 6.68 21.01 -3.14
CA MET A 67 6.05 20.38 -4.32
C MET A 67 6.86 19.21 -4.90
N ASP A 68 8.19 19.27 -4.78
CA ASP A 68 9.13 18.24 -5.22
C ASP A 68 9.14 17.01 -4.30
N GLN A 69 8.61 17.14 -3.08
CA GLN A 69 8.44 16.03 -2.14
C GLN A 69 7.07 15.36 -2.28
N ILE A 70 6.14 15.92 -3.08
CA ILE A 70 4.86 15.27 -3.37
C ILE A 70 5.12 14.06 -4.29
N PRO A 71 4.76 12.83 -3.86
CA PRO A 71 5.01 11.65 -4.66
C PRO A 71 4.23 11.69 -5.97
N ARG A 72 4.87 11.26 -7.06
CA ARG A 72 4.23 11.13 -8.37
C ARG A 72 3.69 9.72 -8.55
N CYS A 73 2.45 9.62 -9.02
CA CYS A 73 1.86 8.35 -9.38
C CYS A 73 2.23 8.01 -10.82
N GLU A 74 2.89 6.87 -11.02
CA GLU A 74 3.35 6.42 -12.33
C GLU A 74 2.42 5.32 -12.89
N ALA A 75 2.34 5.21 -14.21
CA ALA A 75 1.53 4.18 -14.88
C ALA A 75 2.14 2.78 -14.75
N THR A 76 3.45 2.70 -14.50
CA THR A 76 4.19 1.47 -14.25
C THR A 76 5.00 1.67 -12.99
N VAL A 77 4.97 0.70 -12.08
CA VAL A 77 5.72 0.77 -10.81
C VAL A 77 6.62 -0.46 -10.68
N THR A 78 7.84 -0.24 -10.20
CA THR A 78 8.73 -1.32 -9.73
C THR A 78 8.68 -1.36 -8.22
N LEU A 79 8.42 -2.54 -7.66
CA LEU A 79 8.34 -2.80 -6.24
C LEU A 79 9.55 -3.64 -5.80
N ARG A 80 10.32 -3.14 -4.83
CA ARG A 80 11.45 -3.88 -4.27
C ARG A 80 10.95 -4.94 -3.31
N VAL A 81 11.46 -6.15 -3.41
CA VAL A 81 11.07 -7.31 -2.61
C VAL A 81 12.25 -7.83 -1.82
N VAL A 82 12.09 -7.94 -0.51
CA VAL A 82 12.97 -8.72 0.35
C VAL A 82 12.48 -10.16 0.31
N GLU A 83 13.31 -11.08 -0.21
CA GLU A 83 12.98 -12.50 -0.26
C GLU A 83 12.76 -13.07 1.15
N GLY A 84 11.71 -13.89 1.29
CA GLY A 84 11.40 -14.57 2.55
C GLY A 84 12.13 -15.92 2.66
N TYR A 85 12.01 -16.57 3.82
CA TYR A 85 12.59 -17.91 4.01
C TYR A 85 12.02 -18.98 3.06
N GLN A 86 10.79 -18.76 2.56
CA GLN A 86 10.13 -19.65 1.59
C GLN A 86 10.60 -19.42 0.15
N ALA A 87 11.37 -18.35 -0.14
CA ALA A 87 11.81 -18.05 -1.50
C ALA A 87 12.60 -19.21 -2.12
N ALA A 88 13.44 -19.88 -1.32
CA ALA A 88 14.24 -21.02 -1.76
C ALA A 88 13.41 -22.28 -2.09
N GLU A 89 12.14 -22.34 -1.65
CA GLU A 89 11.22 -23.41 -2.03
C GLU A 89 10.66 -23.21 -3.44
N PHE A 90 10.57 -21.97 -3.90
CA PHE A 90 10.26 -21.69 -5.30
C PHE A 90 11.44 -22.09 -6.17
N SER A 91 11.15 -22.74 -7.30
CA SER A 91 12.19 -23.10 -8.27
C SER A 91 12.95 -21.84 -8.74
N ALA A 92 14.19 -22.02 -9.19
CA ALA A 92 14.95 -20.92 -9.77
C ALA A 92 14.23 -20.33 -11.00
N GLU A 93 13.52 -21.16 -11.75
CA GLU A 93 12.67 -20.75 -12.87
C GLU A 93 11.50 -19.88 -12.41
N SER A 94 10.75 -20.30 -11.37
CA SER A 94 9.65 -19.50 -10.80
C SER A 94 10.11 -18.15 -10.30
N ARG A 95 11.24 -18.09 -9.59
CA ARG A 95 11.81 -16.80 -9.14
C ARG A 95 12.25 -15.94 -10.32
N GLY A 96 12.94 -16.54 -11.30
CA GLY A 96 13.32 -15.84 -12.53
C GLY A 96 12.12 -15.29 -13.29
N LEU A 97 11.03 -16.06 -13.41
CA LEU A 97 9.79 -15.63 -14.03
C LEU A 97 9.12 -14.51 -13.24
N PHE A 98 9.12 -14.59 -11.90
CA PHE A 98 8.55 -13.56 -11.04
C PHE A 98 9.23 -12.20 -11.25
N TYR A 99 10.56 -12.14 -11.14
CA TYR A 99 11.31 -10.89 -11.29
C TYR A 99 11.48 -10.43 -12.75
N GLY A 100 11.45 -11.37 -13.71
CA GLY A 100 11.59 -11.07 -15.13
C GLY A 100 10.28 -10.67 -15.83
N SER A 101 9.13 -10.78 -15.16
CA SER A 101 7.82 -10.49 -15.76
C SER A 101 7.24 -9.17 -15.28
N ALA A 102 6.47 -8.53 -16.15
CA ALA A 102 5.54 -7.46 -15.78
C ALA A 102 4.15 -8.05 -15.56
N TYR A 103 3.48 -7.60 -14.51
CA TYR A 103 2.11 -7.98 -14.16
C TYR A 103 1.17 -6.79 -14.30
N GLN A 104 -0.13 -7.05 -14.42
CA GLN A 104 -1.17 -6.04 -14.43
C GLN A 104 -2.00 -6.11 -13.16
N VAL A 105 -2.38 -4.97 -12.61
CA VAL A 105 -3.32 -4.94 -11.47
C VAL A 105 -4.68 -5.47 -11.91
N SER A 106 -5.16 -6.51 -11.25
CA SER A 106 -6.49 -7.08 -11.48
C SER A 106 -7.59 -6.14 -11.00
N PRO A 107 -8.77 -6.09 -11.65
CA PRO A 107 -9.94 -5.41 -11.11
C PRO A 107 -10.45 -6.02 -9.79
N ARG A 108 -9.97 -7.22 -9.40
CA ARG A 108 -10.28 -7.88 -8.12
C ARG A 108 -9.32 -7.46 -6.98
N SER A 109 -8.76 -6.26 -7.06
CA SER A 109 -7.83 -5.72 -6.05
C SER A 109 -8.53 -4.74 -5.12
N ASP A 110 -8.23 -4.82 -3.83
CA ASP A 110 -8.83 -3.95 -2.81
C ASP A 110 -7.83 -3.58 -1.70
N ARG A 111 -8.33 -3.16 -0.53
CA ARG A 111 -7.49 -2.80 0.62
C ARG A 111 -6.86 -4.01 1.33
N MET A 112 -7.38 -5.22 1.13
CA MET A 112 -6.80 -6.44 1.68
C MET A 112 -5.55 -6.84 0.89
N GLY A 113 -5.64 -6.77 -0.43
CA GLY A 113 -4.52 -7.11 -1.28
C GLY A 113 -4.76 -6.80 -2.75
N TYR A 114 -3.65 -6.66 -3.47
CA TYR A 114 -3.63 -6.44 -4.90
C TYR A 114 -3.31 -7.74 -5.59
N ARG A 115 -4.29 -8.26 -6.33
CA ARG A 115 -4.11 -9.42 -7.20
C ARG A 115 -3.53 -8.94 -8.52
N LEU A 116 -2.49 -9.64 -8.98
CA LEU A 116 -1.75 -9.28 -10.17
C LEU A 116 -1.91 -10.38 -11.22
N GLU A 117 -2.15 -9.98 -12.46
CA GLU A 117 -2.39 -10.85 -13.60
C GLU A 117 -1.21 -10.79 -14.58
N GLY A 118 -0.67 -11.95 -14.94
CA GLY A 118 0.50 -12.04 -15.83
C GLY A 118 0.98 -13.47 -16.02
N ASN A 119 2.28 -13.63 -16.25
CA ASN A 119 2.90 -14.94 -16.36
C ASN A 119 2.73 -15.70 -15.04
N ALA A 120 2.12 -16.89 -15.09
CA ALA A 120 1.84 -17.68 -13.90
C ALA A 120 3.14 -18.19 -13.27
N VAL A 121 3.39 -17.84 -12.01
CA VAL A 121 4.53 -18.32 -11.22
C VAL A 121 4.15 -19.65 -10.60
N GLU A 122 4.94 -20.70 -10.86
CA GLU A 122 4.68 -22.00 -10.26
C GLU A 122 4.95 -21.94 -8.74
N ALA A 123 3.90 -22.21 -7.97
CA ALA A 123 3.96 -22.28 -6.53
C ALA A 123 4.57 -23.61 -6.06
N PRO A 124 5.41 -23.61 -5.01
CA PRO A 124 5.97 -24.84 -4.48
C PRO A 124 4.88 -25.80 -3.98
N PRO A 125 5.01 -27.11 -4.28
CA PRO A 125 3.99 -28.10 -3.95
C PRO A 125 3.91 -28.36 -2.44
N GLY A 126 2.80 -28.98 -2.02
CA GLY A 126 2.58 -29.39 -0.64
C GLY A 126 1.61 -28.47 0.12
N GLU A 127 0.92 -29.07 1.08
CA GLU A 127 0.06 -28.32 2.01
C GLU A 127 0.92 -27.47 2.94
N ARG A 128 0.44 -26.26 3.25
CA ARG A 128 1.12 -25.35 4.18
C ARG A 128 0.26 -25.07 5.38
N LEU A 129 0.91 -25.07 6.53
CA LEU A 129 0.32 -24.56 7.74
C LEU A 129 0.07 -23.06 7.57
N SER A 130 -1.06 -22.60 8.08
CA SER A 130 -1.36 -21.17 8.10
C SER A 130 -0.39 -20.46 9.04
N GLU A 131 0.24 -19.41 8.54
CA GLU A 131 1.25 -18.65 9.26
C GLU A 131 1.01 -17.14 9.13
N GLY A 132 1.71 -16.37 9.97
CA GLY A 132 1.58 -14.92 10.02
C GLY A 132 1.90 -14.24 8.69
N ILE A 133 1.13 -13.22 8.34
CA ILE A 133 1.28 -12.47 7.10
C ILE A 133 1.81 -11.05 7.39
N ALA A 134 3.00 -10.76 6.85
CA ALA A 134 3.60 -9.43 6.89
C ALA A 134 2.91 -8.45 5.93
N TYR A 135 2.98 -7.14 6.22
CA TYR A 135 2.54 -6.09 5.31
C TYR A 135 3.45 -6.07 4.08
N GLY A 136 2.86 -6.12 2.89
CA GLY A 136 3.60 -6.25 1.63
C GLY A 136 3.91 -7.70 1.24
N ALA A 137 3.47 -8.70 2.00
CA ALA A 137 3.73 -10.11 1.68
C ALA A 137 3.23 -10.46 0.27
N VAL A 138 4.08 -11.10 -0.52
CA VAL A 138 3.78 -11.55 -1.89
C VAL A 138 3.42 -13.02 -1.85
N GLN A 139 2.12 -13.32 -1.86
CA GLN A 139 1.60 -14.68 -1.93
C GLN A 139 1.48 -15.14 -3.39
N VAL A 140 1.75 -16.42 -3.63
CA VAL A 140 1.52 -17.06 -4.93
C VAL A 140 0.53 -18.22 -4.72
N PRO A 141 -0.76 -18.06 -5.08
CA PRO A 141 -1.75 -19.13 -5.00
C PRO A 141 -1.51 -20.21 -6.07
N PRO A 142 -2.29 -21.31 -6.06
CA PRO A 142 -2.18 -22.37 -7.07
C PRO A 142 -2.42 -21.94 -8.52
N ASP A 143 -3.09 -20.80 -8.75
CA ASP A 143 -3.27 -20.21 -10.09
C ASP A 143 -2.02 -19.46 -10.60
N GLY A 144 -0.98 -19.36 -9.76
CA GLY A 144 0.29 -18.70 -10.04
C GLY A 144 0.22 -17.18 -10.15
N GLN A 145 -0.93 -16.57 -9.85
CA GLN A 145 -1.14 -15.12 -9.98
C GLN A 145 -0.77 -14.41 -8.67
N PRO A 146 0.30 -13.60 -8.62
CA PRO A 146 0.78 -13.03 -7.37
C PRO A 146 -0.25 -12.12 -6.69
N ILE A 147 -0.26 -12.14 -5.36
CA ILE A 147 -1.08 -11.24 -4.53
C ILE A 147 -0.17 -10.52 -3.54
N VAL A 148 -0.14 -9.18 -3.61
CA VAL A 148 0.56 -8.35 -2.62
C VAL A 148 -0.42 -7.93 -1.53
N LEU A 149 -0.18 -8.33 -0.29
CA LEU A 149 -1.11 -8.11 0.82
C LEU A 149 -0.87 -6.79 1.54
N LEU A 150 -1.93 -6.00 1.73
CA LEU A 150 -1.87 -4.62 2.21
C LEU A 150 -2.45 -4.46 3.64
N ASN A 151 -2.99 -3.28 3.95
CA ASN A 151 -3.33 -2.88 5.32
C ASN A 151 -4.49 -3.70 5.91
N ASP A 152 -5.47 -4.11 5.10
CA ASP A 152 -6.65 -4.85 5.58
C ASP A 152 -6.50 -6.38 5.41
N ARG A 153 -5.28 -6.86 5.12
CA ARG A 153 -4.99 -8.28 4.88
C ARG A 153 -5.41 -9.18 6.05
N GLN A 154 -5.55 -10.48 5.77
CA GLN A 154 -5.73 -11.48 6.83
C GLN A 154 -4.46 -11.59 7.68
N THR A 155 -4.61 -11.93 8.95
CA THR A 155 -3.48 -12.06 9.88
C THR A 155 -2.68 -13.34 9.63
N ILE A 156 -3.35 -14.41 9.22
CA ILE A 156 -2.76 -15.71 8.89
C ILE A 156 -3.24 -16.20 7.52
N GLY A 157 -2.44 -17.03 6.85
CA GLY A 157 -2.86 -17.71 5.63
C GLY A 157 -1.85 -18.76 5.16
N GLY A 158 -2.30 -19.64 4.27
CA GLY A 158 -1.57 -20.83 3.83
C GLY A 158 -0.94 -20.75 2.44
N TYR A 159 -1.02 -19.62 1.72
CA TYR A 159 -0.33 -19.53 0.43
C TYR A 159 1.19 -19.32 0.61
N PRO A 160 2.02 -19.98 -0.23
CA PRO A 160 3.46 -19.74 -0.22
C PRO A 160 3.77 -18.29 -0.51
N LYS A 161 4.78 -17.76 0.17
CA LYS A 161 5.21 -16.37 0.04
C LYS A 161 6.61 -16.31 -0.55
N LEU A 162 6.77 -15.56 -1.64
CA LEU A 162 8.09 -15.36 -2.23
C LEU A 162 8.93 -14.40 -1.38
N GLY A 163 8.28 -13.39 -0.82
CA GLY A 163 8.92 -12.39 0.03
C GLY A 163 7.94 -11.31 0.45
N THR A 164 8.50 -10.16 0.82
CA THR A 164 7.72 -8.99 1.24
C THR A 164 8.18 -7.77 0.45
N VAL A 165 7.22 -7.09 -0.18
CA VAL A 165 7.45 -5.78 -0.78
C VAL A 165 7.92 -4.82 0.31
N LEU A 166 8.98 -4.06 0.03
CA LEU A 166 9.48 -3.02 0.92
C LEU A 166 8.33 -2.07 1.29
N SER A 167 8.16 -1.81 2.58
CA SER A 167 7.05 -1.01 3.10
C SER A 167 6.94 0.38 2.44
N LEU A 168 8.08 0.96 2.05
CA LEU A 168 8.20 2.24 1.34
C LEU A 168 7.70 2.21 -0.11
N ASP A 169 7.49 1.03 -0.69
CA ASP A 169 7.00 0.87 -2.06
C ASP A 169 5.51 0.49 -2.11
N CYS A 170 4.94 -0.04 -1.02
CA CYS A 170 3.53 -0.48 -1.00
C CYS A 170 2.52 0.64 -1.33
N TRP A 171 2.84 1.90 -1.03
CA TRP A 171 1.97 3.03 -1.39
C TRP A 171 1.86 3.22 -2.91
N LYS A 172 2.92 2.90 -3.67
CA LYS A 172 2.94 2.96 -5.14
C LYS A 172 1.87 2.02 -5.69
N LEU A 173 1.83 0.79 -5.17
CA LEU A 173 0.82 -0.20 -5.53
C LEU A 173 -0.60 0.25 -5.17
N ALA A 174 -0.77 0.85 -3.99
CA ALA A 174 -2.06 1.43 -3.58
C ALA A 174 -2.51 2.62 -4.46
N GLN A 175 -1.67 3.15 -5.33
CA GLN A 175 -2.06 4.16 -6.32
C GLN A 175 -2.31 3.57 -7.72
N CYS A 176 -1.97 2.30 -7.96
CA CYS A 176 -2.22 1.64 -9.23
C CYS A 176 -3.72 1.35 -9.41
N VAL A 177 -4.22 1.70 -10.60
CA VAL A 177 -5.56 1.36 -11.11
C VAL A 177 -5.55 -0.02 -11.78
N PRO A 178 -6.71 -0.69 -11.94
CA PRO A 178 -6.78 -1.92 -12.74
C PRO A 178 -6.15 -1.73 -14.14
N GLY A 179 -5.33 -2.70 -14.56
CA GLY A 179 -4.55 -2.66 -15.81
C GLY A 179 -3.19 -1.96 -15.71
N ALA A 180 -2.90 -1.22 -14.62
CA ALA A 180 -1.58 -0.63 -14.40
C ALA A 180 -0.51 -1.73 -14.28
N LYS A 181 0.71 -1.43 -14.75
CA LYS A 181 1.81 -2.41 -14.78
C LYS A 181 2.62 -2.39 -13.49
N VAL A 182 2.96 -3.57 -12.99
CA VAL A 182 3.76 -3.78 -11.79
C VAL A 182 4.91 -4.72 -12.12
N CYS A 183 6.13 -4.30 -11.80
CA CYS A 183 7.34 -5.09 -11.90
C CYS A 183 7.94 -5.28 -10.50
N PHE A 184 8.82 -6.27 -10.37
CA PHE A 184 9.47 -6.59 -9.10
C PHE A 184 10.98 -6.65 -9.26
N GLU A 185 11.71 -6.23 -8.22
CA GLU A 185 13.16 -6.42 -8.14
C GLU A 185 13.55 -6.88 -6.74
N VAL A 186 14.63 -7.65 -6.64
CA VAL A 186 15.19 -8.06 -5.35
C VAL A 186 15.90 -6.88 -4.70
N ILE A 187 15.71 -6.73 -3.39
CA ILE A 187 16.55 -5.90 -2.52
C ILE A 187 17.08 -6.75 -1.37
N SER A 188 18.33 -6.50 -0.95
CA SER A 188 18.88 -7.16 0.24
C SER A 188 18.22 -6.63 1.51
N LEU A 189 18.26 -7.43 2.58
CA LEU A 189 17.71 -7.02 3.88
C LEU A 189 18.40 -5.76 4.41
N GLU A 190 19.72 -5.68 4.26
CA GLU A 190 20.54 -4.56 4.73
C GLU A 190 20.19 -3.28 3.96
N ALA A 191 20.05 -3.36 2.64
CA ALA A 191 19.65 -2.23 1.81
C ALA A 191 18.21 -1.78 2.11
N ALA A 192 17.30 -2.72 2.39
CA ALA A 192 15.94 -2.42 2.79
C ALA A 192 15.89 -1.69 4.14
N GLN A 193 16.67 -2.13 5.13
CA GLN A 193 16.78 -1.48 6.44
C GLN A 193 17.35 -0.07 6.32
N ALA A 194 18.45 0.10 5.58
CA ALA A 194 19.05 1.41 5.32
C ALA A 194 18.05 2.37 4.66
N ALA A 195 17.28 1.91 3.67
CA ALA A 195 16.27 2.74 3.02
C ALA A 195 15.14 3.18 3.97
N VAL A 196 14.74 2.31 4.92
CA VAL A 196 13.73 2.66 5.93
C VAL A 196 14.26 3.70 6.92
N GLU A 197 15.50 3.56 7.37
CA GLU A 197 16.17 4.52 8.25
C GLU A 197 16.34 5.88 7.56
N GLU A 198 16.83 5.89 6.32
CA GLU A 198 16.97 7.11 5.52
C GLU A 198 15.62 7.81 5.31
N SER A 199 14.56 7.04 5.01
CA SER A 199 13.21 7.57 4.85
C SER A 199 12.65 8.13 6.16
N ALA A 200 12.99 7.56 7.31
CA ALA A 200 12.61 8.11 8.62
C ALA A 200 13.34 9.44 8.89
N ALA A 201 14.67 9.46 8.71
CA ALA A 201 15.46 10.68 8.89
C ALA A 201 15.03 11.80 7.94
N ALA A 202 14.73 11.47 6.68
CA ALA A 202 14.25 12.44 5.70
C ALA A 202 12.91 13.06 6.10
N ARG A 203 11.96 12.27 6.63
CA ARG A 203 10.67 12.76 7.11
C ARG A 203 10.83 13.68 8.33
N GLU A 204 11.73 13.35 9.25
CA GLU A 204 12.03 14.19 10.41
C GLU A 204 12.71 15.51 10.01
N ALA A 205 13.54 15.47 8.96
CA ALA A 205 14.22 16.64 8.40
C ALA A 205 13.36 17.48 7.46
N THR A 206 12.16 17.02 7.07
CA THR A 206 11.27 17.74 6.15
C THR A 206 10.86 19.09 6.76
N ALA A 207 11.43 20.17 6.23
CA ALA A 207 10.98 21.51 6.54
C ALA A 207 9.67 21.81 5.80
N LEU A 208 8.58 21.91 6.56
CA LEU A 208 7.28 22.35 6.02
C LEU A 208 7.33 23.85 5.75
N LYS A 209 6.85 24.25 4.56
CA LYS A 209 6.76 25.67 4.21
C LYS A 209 5.59 26.29 4.97
N ARG A 210 5.83 27.48 5.54
CA ARG A 210 4.77 28.42 5.84
C ARG A 210 4.29 29.03 4.54
N SER A 211 2.99 28.99 4.27
CA SER A 211 2.46 29.67 3.09
C SER A 211 2.82 31.15 3.21
N ALA A 212 3.42 31.70 2.15
CA ALA A 212 3.75 33.11 2.06
C ALA A 212 2.55 33.89 1.50
#